data_AF-A0A3G2G3H5-F1
#
_entry.id   AF-A0A3G2G3H5-F1
#
_cell.length_a   1.000
_cell.length_b   1.000
_cell.length_c   1.000
_cell.angle_alpha   90.00
_cell.angle_beta   90.00
_cell.angle_gamma   90.00
#
_symmetry.space_group_name_H-M   'P 1'
#
loop_
_entity.id
_entity.type
_entity.pdbx_description
1 polymer ?
#
loop_
_entity_poly.entity_id
_entity_poly.type
_entity_poly.pdbx_seq_one_letter_code
_entity_poly.pdbx_strand_id
1 'polypeptide(L)'
;MNYRKWILLVIGLFLIVSKFFLKDNFNLNENDLIQKEITVKAVRDIGNKNSYDKYVIFSDNYPCEFIIDNSGGGASYWKIEDKVKVNDKLFVGINNSQANNLNNKGKVFIYSLNKNNSYIFTFENYLKERKSRNIRYDILGYIILIFIVYKLLKSDKKDN
;
A
#
# COMPACT_ATOMS: atom_id res chain seq x y z
N MET A 1 -28.87 9.00 -32.04
CA MET A 1 -28.52 8.28 -30.80
C MET A 1 -28.14 9.31 -29.74
N ASN A 2 -28.88 9.41 -28.62
CA ASN A 2 -28.71 10.50 -27.64
C ASN A 2 -27.29 10.53 -27.06
N TYR A 3 -26.66 11.71 -27.09
CA TYR A 3 -25.34 12.01 -26.52
C TYR A 3 -25.16 11.46 -25.08
N ARG A 4 -26.25 11.47 -24.29
CA ARG A 4 -26.33 10.87 -22.95
C ARG A 4 -26.03 9.36 -22.91
N LYS A 5 -26.51 8.58 -23.88
CA LYS A 5 -26.25 7.13 -23.94
C LYS A 5 -24.78 6.82 -24.27
N TRP A 6 -24.15 7.68 -25.07
CA TRP A 6 -22.72 7.60 -25.35
C TRP A 6 -21.86 7.89 -24.11
N ILE A 7 -22.21 8.92 -23.33
CA ILE A 7 -21.49 9.22 -22.08
C ILE A 7 -21.56 8.05 -21.08
N LEU A 8 -22.75 7.46 -20.88
CA LEU A 8 -22.90 6.31 -19.99
C LEU A 8 -22.10 5.09 -20.47
N LEU A 9 -22.05 4.87 -21.79
CA LEU A 9 -21.29 3.77 -22.39
C LEU A 9 -19.78 3.98 -22.22
N VAL A 10 -19.28 5.20 -22.42
CA VAL A 10 -17.86 5.57 -22.20
C VAL A 10 -17.47 5.44 -20.73
N ILE A 11 -18.33 5.88 -19.80
CA ILE A 11 -18.10 5.71 -18.36
C ILE A 11 -18.09 4.21 -17.99
N GLY A 12 -19.05 3.43 -18.50
CA GLY A 12 -19.11 1.99 -18.28
C GLY A 12 -17.86 1.25 -18.77
N LEU A 13 -17.37 1.58 -19.96
CA LEU A 13 -16.14 1.04 -20.53
C LEU A 13 -14.91 1.46 -19.71
N PHE A 14 -14.83 2.73 -19.29
CA PHE A 14 -13.75 3.22 -18.44
C PHE A 14 -13.68 2.47 -17.11
N LEU A 15 -14.84 2.08 -16.53
CA LEU A 15 -14.90 1.29 -15.29
C LEU A 15 -14.44 -0.14 -15.45
N ILE A 16 -14.80 -0.80 -16.55
CA ILE A 16 -14.32 -2.15 -16.85
C ILE A 16 -12.80 -2.12 -17.02
N VAL A 17 -12.30 -1.13 -17.78
CA VAL A 17 -10.86 -0.92 -17.98
C VAL A 17 -10.18 -0.63 -16.65
N SER A 18 -10.67 0.31 -15.83
CA SER A 18 -10.05 0.62 -14.54
C SER A 18 -10.09 -0.55 -13.57
N LYS A 19 -11.13 -1.39 -13.55
CA LYS A 19 -11.14 -2.63 -12.73
C LYS A 19 -10.09 -3.65 -13.19
N PHE A 20 -9.82 -3.73 -14.48
CA PHE A 20 -8.77 -4.60 -15.03
C PHE A 20 -7.36 -4.02 -14.82
N PHE A 21 -7.18 -2.71 -14.91
CA PHE A 21 -5.89 -2.04 -14.76
C PHE A 21 -5.51 -1.76 -13.29
N LEU A 22 -6.48 -1.62 -12.38
CA LEU A 22 -6.24 -1.41 -10.94
C LEU A 22 -6.16 -2.71 -10.14
N LYS A 23 -6.39 -3.86 -10.78
CA LYS A 23 -6.06 -5.15 -10.17
C LYS A 23 -4.54 -5.28 -10.16
N ASP A 24 -3.92 -4.67 -9.15
CA ASP A 24 -2.54 -4.94 -8.77
C ASP A 24 -2.41 -6.46 -8.63
N ASN A 25 -1.78 -7.10 -9.61
CA ASN A 25 -1.36 -8.50 -9.53
C ASN A 25 -0.20 -8.59 -8.55
N PHE A 26 -0.50 -8.37 -7.27
CA PHE A 26 0.44 -8.54 -6.17
C PHE A 26 0.62 -10.05 -5.93
N ASN A 27 1.42 -10.69 -6.79
CA ASN A 27 1.82 -12.08 -6.66
C ASN A 27 3.05 -12.16 -5.75
N LEU A 28 2.86 -11.87 -4.48
CA LEU A 28 3.87 -12.02 -3.45
C LEU A 28 3.36 -13.09 -2.49
N ASN A 29 4.10 -14.20 -2.39
CA ASN A 29 3.76 -15.28 -1.48
C ASN A 29 4.69 -15.24 -0.26
N GLU A 30 4.25 -15.82 0.86
CA GLU A 30 5.05 -15.85 2.08
C GLU A 30 6.37 -16.61 1.87
N ASN A 31 6.34 -17.65 1.04
CA ASN A 31 7.51 -18.43 0.64
C ASN A 31 8.57 -17.62 -0.12
N ASP A 32 8.19 -16.46 -0.69
CA ASP A 32 9.12 -15.56 -1.39
C ASP A 32 9.80 -14.60 -0.42
N LEU A 33 9.44 -14.63 0.87
CA LEU A 33 10.01 -13.75 1.87
C LEU A 33 11.21 -14.38 2.55
N ILE A 34 12.29 -13.60 2.64
CA ILE A 34 13.48 -13.92 3.42
C ILE A 34 13.54 -12.98 4.60
N GLN A 35 13.84 -13.53 5.78
CA GLN A 35 14.11 -12.74 6.98
C GLN A 35 15.57 -12.26 6.97
N LYS A 36 15.77 -10.97 7.25
CA LYS A 36 17.10 -10.36 7.41
C LYS A 36 17.16 -9.61 8.73
N GLU A 37 18.22 -9.85 9.49
CA GLU A 37 18.51 -9.05 10.68
C GLU A 37 19.07 -7.69 10.27
N ILE A 38 18.55 -6.62 10.86
CA ILE A 38 19.07 -5.26 10.71
C ILE A 38 19.21 -4.60 12.09
N THR A 39 20.23 -3.76 12.21
CA THR A 39 20.43 -2.87 13.36
C THR A 39 20.00 -1.48 12.95
N VAL A 40 19.04 -0.92 13.68
CA VAL A 40 18.43 0.36 13.33
C VAL A 40 19.39 1.51 13.59
N LYS A 41 19.74 2.23 12.53
CA LYS A 41 20.48 3.48 12.62
C LYS A 41 19.56 4.68 12.84
N ALA A 42 18.47 4.73 12.09
CA ALA A 42 17.49 5.81 12.17
C ALA A 42 16.15 5.35 11.59
N VAL A 43 15.07 5.96 12.06
CA VAL A 43 13.73 5.83 11.49
C VAL A 43 13.29 7.21 11.03
N ARG A 44 12.67 7.30 9.86
CA ARG A 44 12.13 8.53 9.31
C ARG A 44 10.70 8.30 8.84
N ASP A 45 9.76 9.05 9.39
CA ASP A 45 8.45 9.24 8.76
C ASP A 45 8.59 9.99 7.43
N ILE A 46 8.16 9.34 6.36
CA ILE A 46 8.08 9.89 5.00
C ILE A 46 6.64 9.93 4.50
N GLY A 47 5.67 9.70 5.39
CA GLY A 47 4.26 9.93 5.17
C GLY A 47 3.98 11.42 4.97
N ASN A 48 2.95 11.72 4.18
CA ASN A 48 2.45 13.08 4.06
C ASN A 48 1.36 13.30 5.13
N LYS A 49 1.10 14.53 5.58
CA LYS A 49 0.03 14.85 6.57
C LYS A 49 -1.35 14.29 6.20
N ASN A 50 -1.56 13.96 4.93
CA ASN A 50 -2.81 13.43 4.36
C ASN A 50 -2.71 11.95 3.90
N SER A 51 -1.60 11.25 4.16
CA SER A 51 -1.38 9.89 3.67
C SER A 51 -0.89 8.97 4.77
N TYR A 52 -1.48 7.78 4.81
CA TYR A 52 -1.16 6.65 5.67
C TYR A 52 0.33 6.50 5.96
N ASP A 53 0.62 6.10 7.20
CA ASP A 53 1.95 5.99 7.78
C ASP A 53 2.93 5.25 6.85
N LYS A 54 4.01 5.95 6.46
CA LYS A 54 5.06 5.42 5.60
C LYS A 54 6.40 5.74 6.22
N TYR A 55 7.26 4.74 6.38
CA TYR A 55 8.52 4.92 7.08
C TYR A 55 9.70 4.42 6.26
N VAL A 56 10.85 5.04 6.51
CA VAL A 56 12.15 4.52 6.11
C VAL A 56 12.92 4.13 7.36
N ILE A 57 13.42 2.91 7.39
CA ILE A 57 14.38 2.44 8.38
C ILE A 57 15.75 2.41 7.70
N PHE A 58 16.68 3.16 8.27
CA PHE A 58 18.09 3.08 7.92
C PHE A 58 18.76 2.05 8.82
N SER A 59 19.59 1.20 8.22
CA SER A 59 20.34 0.17 8.94
C SER A 59 21.82 0.51 9.03
N ASP A 60 22.49 0.06 10.08
CA ASP A 60 23.97 0.08 10.14
C ASP A 60 24.59 -1.09 9.37
N ASN A 61 23.86 -2.20 9.20
CA ASN A 61 24.37 -3.39 8.53
C ASN A 61 24.33 -3.30 7.00
N TYR A 62 23.42 -2.47 6.46
CA TYR A 62 23.19 -2.38 5.02
C TYR A 62 23.06 -0.93 4.56
N PRO A 63 23.61 -0.58 3.39
CA PRO A 63 23.56 0.78 2.86
C PRO A 63 22.22 1.13 2.17
N CYS A 64 21.26 0.19 2.10
CA CYS A 64 19.95 0.42 1.50
C CYS A 64 18.94 1.04 2.47
N GLU A 65 17.89 1.62 1.90
CA GLU A 65 16.73 2.15 2.63
C GLU A 65 15.66 1.06 2.75
N PHE A 66 15.31 0.68 3.98
CA PHE A 66 14.21 -0.25 4.22
C PHE A 66 12.90 0.52 4.32
N ILE A 67 12.02 0.31 3.35
CA ILE A 67 10.76 1.04 3.19
C ILE A 67 9.63 0.21 3.81
N ILE A 68 8.97 0.81 4.80
CA ILE A 68 7.65 0.38 5.25
C ILE A 68 6.66 1.26 4.48
N ASP A 69 5.99 0.65 3.51
CA ASP A 69 4.97 1.35 2.74
C ASP A 69 3.70 1.56 3.58
N ASN A 70 2.73 2.28 3.01
CA ASN A 70 1.44 2.55 3.66
C ASN A 70 0.70 1.26 4.11
N SER A 71 0.98 0.09 3.51
CA SER A 71 0.38 -1.19 3.93
C SER A 71 1.06 -1.71 5.19
N GLY A 72 2.39 -1.68 5.22
CA GLY A 72 3.17 -2.04 6.41
C GLY A 72 2.89 -1.09 7.57
N GLY A 73 2.74 0.21 7.29
CA GLY A 73 2.32 1.21 8.27
C GLY A 73 0.95 0.89 8.86
N GLY A 74 -0.07 0.70 8.02
CA GLY A 74 -1.40 0.29 8.47
C GLY A 74 -1.38 -1.04 9.26
N ALA A 75 -0.57 -2.01 8.81
CA ALA A 75 -0.50 -3.34 9.41
C ALA A 75 0.18 -3.35 10.78
N SER A 76 0.92 -2.28 11.11
CA SER A 76 1.60 -2.12 12.38
C SER A 76 0.70 -1.65 13.52
N TYR A 77 -0.53 -1.21 13.20
CA TYR A 77 -1.57 -0.69 14.11
C TYR A 77 -1.17 0.54 14.97
N TRP A 78 0.09 0.95 14.92
CA TRP A 78 0.74 1.98 15.73
C TRP A 78 1.79 2.67 14.88
N LYS A 79 2.26 3.85 15.26
CA LYS A 79 3.37 4.45 14.52
C LYS A 79 4.62 3.59 14.69
N ILE A 80 5.35 3.36 13.61
CA ILE A 80 6.57 2.55 13.66
C ILE A 80 7.59 3.16 14.62
N GLU A 81 7.66 4.49 14.69
CA GLU A 81 8.53 5.24 15.60
C GLU A 81 8.26 4.95 17.09
N ASP A 82 7.04 4.55 17.45
CA ASP A 82 6.70 4.18 18.84
C ASP A 82 7.29 2.81 19.23
N LYS A 83 7.52 1.94 18.24
CA LYS A 83 7.95 0.54 18.43
C LYS A 83 9.42 0.31 18.11
N VAL A 84 9.96 1.09 17.19
CA VAL A 84 11.31 0.96 16.65
C VAL A 84 12.17 2.16 17.08
N LYS A 85 13.28 1.86 17.74
CA LYS A 85 14.25 2.82 18.26
C LYS A 85 15.62 2.58 17.62
N VAL A 86 16.45 3.62 17.66
CA VAL A 86 17.86 3.51 17.28
C VAL A 86 18.55 2.43 18.12
N ASN A 87 19.43 1.66 17.48
CA ASN A 87 20.12 0.47 17.99
C ASN A 87 19.25 -0.77 18.24
N ASP A 88 17.95 -0.73 17.91
CA ASP A 88 17.15 -1.96 17.92
C ASP A 88 17.66 -2.96 16.89
N LYS A 89 17.61 -4.24 17.24
CA LYS A 89 17.76 -5.34 16.29
C LYS A 89 16.38 -5.79 15.82
N LEU A 90 16.17 -5.75 14.51
CA LEU A 90 14.91 -6.12 13.87
C LEU A 90 15.15 -7.26 12.88
N PHE A 91 14.16 -8.12 12.74
CA PHE A 91 14.06 -9.05 11.62
C PHE A 91 13.03 -8.52 10.62
N VAL A 92 13.51 -8.17 9.42
CA VAL A 92 12.69 -7.68 8.32
C VAL A 92 12.44 -8.82 7.32
N GLY A 93 11.17 -9.06 7.02
CA GLY A 93 10.77 -9.92 5.91
C GLY A 93 10.77 -9.13 4.62
N ILE A 94 11.64 -9.49 3.69
CA ILE A 94 11.83 -8.84 2.39
C ILE A 94 11.66 -9.86 1.26
N ASN A 95 11.31 -9.42 0.05
CA ASN A 95 11.23 -10.33 -1.08
C ASN A 95 12.64 -10.86 -1.44
N ASN A 96 12.73 -12.16 -1.74
CA ASN A 96 13.96 -12.84 -2.12
C ASN A 96 14.71 -12.13 -3.27
N SER A 97 13.98 -11.64 -4.28
CA SER A 97 14.56 -10.86 -5.39
C SER A 97 15.27 -9.58 -4.94
N GLN A 98 14.86 -8.99 -3.81
CA GLN A 98 15.46 -7.79 -3.24
C GLN A 98 16.62 -8.13 -2.29
N ALA A 99 16.61 -9.31 -1.68
CA ALA A 99 17.61 -9.75 -0.71
C ALA A 99 19.03 -9.81 -1.29
N ASN A 100 19.16 -10.06 -2.59
CA ASN A 100 20.45 -10.10 -3.28
C ASN A 100 21.04 -8.70 -3.54
N ASN A 101 20.25 -7.63 -3.41
CA ASN A 101 20.62 -6.26 -3.77
C ASN A 101 20.74 -5.31 -2.55
N LEU A 102 20.80 -5.83 -1.33
CA LEU A 102 20.86 -5.01 -0.11
C LEU A 102 22.08 -4.07 -0.06
N ASN A 103 23.17 -4.44 -0.74
CA ASN A 103 24.42 -3.67 -0.76
C ASN A 103 24.46 -2.55 -1.82
N ASN A 104 23.49 -2.49 -2.73
CA ASN A 104 23.53 -1.58 -3.89
C ASN A 104 22.81 -0.23 -3.67
N LYS A 105 22.82 0.33 -2.45
CA LYS A 105 22.19 1.63 -2.08
C LYS A 105 20.77 1.83 -2.65
N GLY A 106 19.98 0.76 -2.71
CA GLY A 106 18.62 0.77 -3.24
C GLY A 106 17.54 0.97 -2.16
N LYS A 107 16.28 0.84 -2.59
CA LYS A 107 15.10 0.79 -1.71
C LYS A 107 14.59 -0.65 -1.62
N VAL A 108 14.35 -1.12 -0.41
CA VAL A 108 13.91 -2.50 -0.12
C VAL A 108 12.61 -2.44 0.64
N PHE A 109 11.57 -3.10 0.16
CA PHE A 109 10.26 -3.06 0.83
C PHE A 109 10.19 -4.12 1.93
N ILE A 110 9.69 -3.71 3.09
CA ILE A 110 9.45 -4.59 4.23
C ILE A 110 7.99 -5.08 4.18
N TYR A 111 7.83 -6.40 4.19
CA TYR A 111 6.54 -7.08 4.16
C TYR A 111 6.16 -7.73 5.50
N SER A 112 7.14 -7.94 6.38
CA SER A 112 6.90 -8.30 7.79
C SER A 112 8.01 -7.73 8.67
N LEU A 113 7.70 -7.44 9.93
CA LEU A 113 8.65 -6.84 10.85
C LEU A 113 8.52 -7.44 12.24
N ASN A 114 9.63 -7.93 12.79
CA ASN A 114 9.73 -8.53 14.11
C ASN A 114 10.85 -7.86 14.92
N LYS A 115 10.60 -7.68 16.21
CA LYS A 115 11.55 -7.21 17.21
C LYS A 115 11.48 -8.16 18.43
N ASN A 116 12.62 -8.71 18.84
CA ASN A 116 12.73 -9.57 20.03
C ASN A 116 11.65 -10.68 20.10
N ASN A 117 11.50 -11.45 19.03
CA ASN A 117 10.50 -12.52 18.86
C ASN A 117 9.03 -12.07 18.86
N SER A 118 8.76 -10.76 18.82
CA SER A 118 7.41 -10.19 18.73
C SER A 118 7.20 -9.48 17.40
N TYR A 119 6.10 -9.79 16.72
CA TYR A 119 5.75 -9.13 15.46
C TYR A 119 5.24 -7.71 15.70
N ILE A 120 5.88 -6.75 15.06
CA ILE A 120 5.33 -5.40 14.89
C ILE A 120 4.20 -5.46 13.87
N PHE A 121 4.44 -6.15 12.75
CA PHE A 121 3.40 -6.60 11.81
C PHE A 121 3.85 -7.86 11.06
N THR A 122 2.88 -8.70 10.71
CA THR A 122 3.09 -9.93 9.93
C THR A 122 2.81 -9.67 8.44
N PHE A 123 3.24 -10.61 7.58
CA PHE A 123 2.91 -10.57 6.17
C PHE A 123 1.40 -10.67 5.92
N GLU A 124 0.69 -11.49 6.70
CA GLU A 124 -0.77 -11.57 6.63
C GLU A 124 -1.43 -10.22 6.95
N ASN A 125 -0.97 -9.50 7.98
CA ASN A 125 -1.50 -8.18 8.32
C ASN A 125 -1.23 -7.19 7.18
N TYR A 126 -0.02 -7.22 6.61
CA TYR A 126 0.33 -6.43 5.43
C TYR A 126 -0.62 -6.68 4.26
N LEU A 127 -0.91 -7.95 3.96
CA LEU A 127 -1.81 -8.36 2.88
C LEU A 127 -3.26 -7.93 3.15
N LYS A 128 -3.75 -8.10 4.38
CA LYS A 128 -5.09 -7.66 4.79
C LYS A 128 -5.25 -6.15 4.60
N GLU A 129 -4.27 -5.36 5.04
CA GLU A 129 -4.27 -3.91 4.83
C GLU A 129 -4.17 -3.53 3.36
N ARG A 130 -3.37 -4.26 2.57
CA ARG A 130 -3.28 -4.01 1.12
C ARG A 130 -4.62 -4.25 0.43
N LYS A 131 -5.25 -5.40 0.73
CA LYS A 131 -6.56 -5.76 0.19
C LYS A 131 -7.66 -4.79 0.63
N SER A 132 -7.67 -4.41 1.92
CA SER A 132 -8.63 -3.44 2.46
C SER A 132 -8.54 -2.10 1.73
N ARG A 133 -7.32 -1.61 1.47
CA ARG A 133 -7.11 -0.37 0.73
C ARG A 133 -7.60 -0.44 -0.71
N ASN A 134 -7.30 -1.53 -1.42
CA ASN A 134 -7.80 -1.72 -2.78
C ASN A 134 -9.34 -1.70 -2.81
N ILE A 135 -10.00 -2.38 -1.86
CA ILE A 135 -11.47 -2.34 -1.73
C ILE A 135 -11.98 -0.93 -1.41
N ARG A 136 -11.30 -0.17 -0.53
CA ARG A 136 -11.70 1.22 -0.23
C ARG A 136 -11.66 2.10 -1.48
N TYR A 137 -10.61 1.98 -2.30
CA TYR A 137 -10.52 2.70 -3.57
C TYR A 137 -11.60 2.28 -4.56
N ASP A 138 -11.90 0.97 -4.64
CA ASP A 138 -13.00 0.46 -5.46
C ASP A 138 -14.34 1.08 -5.03
N ILE A 139 -14.66 1.05 -3.74
CA ILE A 139 -15.91 1.61 -3.19
C ILE A 139 -16.00 3.12 -3.44
N LEU A 140 -14.92 3.87 -3.20
CA LEU A 140 -14.87 5.31 -3.49
C LEU A 140 -15.15 5.59 -4.97
N GLY A 141 -14.57 4.80 -5.88
CA GLY A 141 -14.86 4.86 -7.31
C GLY A 141 -16.35 4.63 -7.62
N TYR A 142 -16.95 3.60 -7.01
CA TYR A 142 -18.38 3.33 -7.15
C TYR A 142 -19.29 4.45 -6.61
N ILE A 143 -18.94 5.07 -5.47
CA ILE A 143 -19.72 6.19 -4.91
C ILE A 143 -19.69 7.41 -5.84
N ILE A 144 -18.49 7.78 -6.35
CA ILE A 144 -18.33 8.89 -7.30
C ILE A 144 -19.17 8.64 -8.54
N LEU A 145 -19.20 7.39 -9.03
CA LEU A 145 -20.01 6.99 -10.18
C LEU A 145 -21.51 7.20 -9.92
N ILE A 146 -22.04 6.71 -8.80
CA ILE A 146 -23.46 6.87 -8.45
C ILE A 146 -23.83 8.35 -8.42
N PHE A 147 -22.94 9.19 -7.88
CA PHE A 147 -23.16 10.64 -7.82
C PHE A 147 -23.20 11.29 -9.21
N ILE A 148 -22.30 10.91 -10.12
CA ILE A 148 -22.28 11.40 -11.51
C ILE A 148 -23.57 10.99 -12.24
N VAL A 149 -23.97 9.73 -12.14
CA VAL A 149 -25.20 9.21 -12.77
C VAL A 149 -26.44 9.92 -12.21
N TYR A 150 -26.52 10.09 -10.89
CA TYR A 150 -27.61 10.82 -10.24
C TYR A 150 -27.70 12.28 -10.75
N LYS A 151 -26.57 12.99 -10.85
CA LYS A 151 -26.55 14.37 -11.38
C LYS A 151 -27.05 14.43 -12.82
N LEU A 152 -26.64 13.49 -13.68
CA LEU A 152 -27.07 13.42 -15.07
C LEU A 152 -28.59 13.20 -15.16
N LEU A 153 -29.13 12.24 -14.40
CA LEU A 153 -30.57 11.93 -14.36
C LEU A 153 -31.42 13.07 -13.76
N LYS A 154 -30.88 13.83 -12.80
CA LYS A 154 -31.58 14.99 -12.24
C LYS A 154 -31.62 16.17 -13.22
N SER A 155 -30.60 16.34 -14.06
CA SER A 155 -30.59 17.35 -15.12
C SER A 155 -31.68 17.07 -16.17
N ASP A 156 -31.93 15.81 -16.52
CA ASP A 156 -33.01 15.40 -17.43
C ASP A 156 -34.41 15.84 -16.98
N LYS A 157 -34.65 15.95 -15.67
CA LYS A 157 -35.97 16.33 -15.12
C LYS A 157 -36.23 17.84 -15.11
N LYS A 158 -35.24 18.69 -15.38
CA LYS A 158 -35.40 20.15 -15.41
C LYS A 158 -35.68 20.71 -16.81
N ASP A 159 -35.42 19.90 -17.84
CA ASP A 159 -35.55 20.30 -19.26
C ASP A 159 -36.85 19.78 -19.90
N ASN A 160 -37.77 19.20 -19.10
CA ASN A 160 -39.15 18.85 -19.44
C ASN A 160 -40.10 19.66 -18.55
#